data_AF-A0A8S0PHC1-F1
#
_entry.id   AF-A0A8S0PHC1-F1
#
_cell.length_a   1.000
_cell.length_b   1.000
_cell.length_c   1.000
_cell.angle_alpha   90.00
_cell.angle_beta   90.00
_cell.angle_gamma   90.00
#
_symmetry.space_group_name_H-M   'P 1'
#
loop_
_entity.id
_entity.type
_entity.pdbx_description
1 polymer ?
#
loop_
_entity_poly.entity_id
_entity_poly.type
_entity_poly.pdbx_seq_one_letter_code
_entity_poly.pdbx_strand_id
1 'polypeptide(L)'
;MELTVPQVALVMAVGIFTWTMLEYTMHHSLFHIKTNNYWGNTIHYLLHGCHHKHPMDGLHLFFPPAVTAILLVPVWNLTKFIATPTAPGIFGGSLLGYVVYNVTHCYLHHGQPTVWITPMASKLNGTSGIDWFLLPGLYNLGSNHLL
;
A
#
# COMPACT_ATOMS: atom_id res chain seq x y z
N MET A 1 7.80 17.56 24.70
CA MET A 1 6.69 18.47 24.39
C MET A 1 5.45 17.60 24.41
N GLU A 2 4.52 17.83 25.33
CA GLU A 2 3.28 17.06 25.35
C GLU A 2 2.35 17.60 24.26
N LEU A 3 1.91 16.72 23.35
CA LEU A 3 0.97 17.06 22.30
C LEU A 3 -0.45 17.02 22.86
N THR A 4 -1.24 18.04 22.56
CA THR A 4 -2.68 18.04 22.86
C THR A 4 -3.42 17.03 21.97
N VAL A 5 -4.62 16.59 22.38
CA VAL A 5 -5.43 15.62 21.61
C VAL A 5 -5.65 16.06 20.14
N PRO A 6 -6.01 17.33 19.84
CA PRO A 6 -6.15 17.78 18.45
C PRO A 6 -4.85 17.71 17.66
N GLN A 7 -3.71 18.01 18.30
CA GLN A 7 -2.40 17.92 17.65
C GLN A 7 -2.03 16.46 17.36
N VAL A 8 -2.30 15.53 18.28
CA VAL A 8 -2.11 14.09 18.04
C VAL A 8 -2.96 13.64 16.85
N ALA A 9 -4.24 14.02 16.80
CA ALA A 9 -5.12 13.68 15.69
C ALA A 9 -4.59 14.20 14.34
N LEU A 10 -4.12 15.45 14.29
CA LEU A 10 -3.54 16.04 13.08
C LEU A 10 -2.25 15.32 12.67
N VAL A 11 -1.37 15.02 13.61
CA VAL A 11 -0.12 14.30 13.35
C VAL A 11 -0.40 12.88 12.84
N MET A 12 -1.40 12.18 13.39
CA MET A 12 -1.82 10.88 12.89
C MET A 12 -2.43 10.97 11.48
N ALA A 13 -3.23 12.00 11.19
CA ALA A 13 -3.78 12.24 9.85
C ALA A 13 -2.67 12.46 8.81
N VAL A 14 -1.61 13.21 9.17
CA VAL A 14 -0.41 13.35 8.34
C VAL A 14 0.27 12.00 8.13
N GLY A 15 0.34 11.14 9.14
CA GLY A 15 0.83 9.77 9.00
C GLY A 15 0.01 8.94 8.01
N ILE A 16 -1.32 8.95 8.12
CA ILE A 16 -2.21 8.24 7.20
C ILE A 16 -2.00 8.73 5.75
N PHE A 17 -1.92 10.05 5.55
CA PHE A 17 -1.63 10.63 4.25
C PHE A 17 -0.24 10.21 3.72
N THR A 18 0.76 10.20 4.60
CA THR A 18 2.11 9.71 4.26
C THR A 18 2.07 8.25 3.80
N TRP A 19 1.28 7.40 4.46
CA TRP A 19 1.07 6.02 4.00
C TRP A 19 0.49 5.95 2.60
N THR A 20 -0.56 6.73 2.30
CA THR A 20 -1.17 6.69 0.94
C THR A 20 -0.17 7.08 -0.15
N MET A 21 0.70 8.07 0.09
CA MET A 21 1.77 8.43 -0.86
C MET A 21 2.83 7.33 -1.00
N LEU A 22 3.20 6.69 0.12
CA LEU A 22 4.15 5.59 0.13
C LEU A 22 3.58 4.37 -0.60
N GLU A 23 2.32 4.02 -0.34
CA GLU A 23 1.59 2.93 -0.99
C GLU A 23 1.55 3.12 -2.50
N TYR A 24 1.11 4.28 -2.99
CA TYR A 24 1.12 4.61 -4.41
C TYR A 24 2.53 4.49 -5.01
N THR A 25 3.55 5.07 -4.35
CA THR A 25 4.93 5.05 -4.87
C THR A 25 5.50 3.63 -4.94
N MET A 26 5.31 2.84 -3.88
CA MET A 26 5.77 1.45 -3.83
C MET A 26 5.02 0.59 -4.84
N HIS A 27 3.70 0.72 -4.91
CA HIS A 27 2.91 -0.09 -5.83
C HIS A 27 3.27 0.21 -7.28
N HIS A 28 3.27 1.50 -7.66
CA HIS A 28 3.63 1.92 -9.00
C HIS A 28 5.07 1.56 -9.39
N SER A 29 6.05 1.84 -8.51
CA SER A 29 7.47 1.85 -8.90
C SER A 29 8.22 0.59 -8.47
N LEU A 30 7.91 0.03 -7.29
CA LEU A 30 8.65 -1.10 -6.72
C LEU A 30 7.96 -2.43 -7.05
N PHE A 31 6.63 -2.48 -6.91
CA PHE A 31 5.86 -3.71 -7.09
C PHE A 31 5.58 -4.04 -8.56
N HIS A 32 5.74 -3.07 -9.47
CA HIS A 32 5.60 -3.23 -10.93
C HIS A 32 6.91 -2.96 -11.69
N ILE A 33 8.05 -3.11 -11.02
CA ILE A 33 9.36 -2.90 -11.64
C ILE A 33 9.67 -4.00 -12.67
N LYS A 34 10.20 -3.61 -13.84
CA LYS A 34 10.68 -4.57 -14.84
C LYS A 34 12.05 -5.11 -14.45
N THR A 35 12.15 -6.42 -14.25
CA THR A 35 13.39 -7.13 -13.93
C THR A 35 13.80 -8.06 -15.08
N ASN A 36 15.11 -8.30 -15.25
CA ASN A 36 15.67 -9.06 -16.37
C ASN A 36 16.65 -10.18 -15.96
N ASN A 37 16.80 -10.43 -14.66
CA ASN A 37 17.72 -11.44 -14.13
C ASN A 37 17.01 -12.32 -13.09
N TYR A 38 17.55 -13.50 -12.85
CA TYR A 38 16.95 -14.51 -11.98
C TYR A 38 16.60 -13.97 -10.57
N TRP A 39 17.54 -13.28 -9.93
CA TRP A 39 17.36 -12.76 -8.57
C TRP A 39 16.34 -11.63 -8.53
N GLY A 40 16.38 -10.70 -9.49
CA GLY A 40 15.40 -9.64 -9.63
C GLY A 40 13.99 -10.19 -9.83
N ASN A 41 13.83 -11.16 -10.74
CA ASN A 41 12.54 -11.82 -10.98
C ASN A 41 12.04 -12.55 -9.73
N THR A 42 12.94 -13.20 -8.98
CA THR A 42 12.60 -13.89 -7.72
C THR A 42 12.12 -12.91 -6.67
N ILE A 43 12.84 -11.80 -6.45
CA ILE A 43 12.46 -10.77 -5.49
C ILE A 43 11.12 -10.13 -5.90
N HIS A 44 10.96 -9.76 -7.17
CA HIS A 44 9.71 -9.21 -7.70
C HIS A 44 8.53 -10.17 -7.49
N TYR A 45 8.73 -11.46 -7.77
CA TYR A 45 7.72 -12.49 -7.54
C TYR A 45 7.32 -12.57 -6.06
N LEU A 46 8.28 -12.53 -5.13
CA LEU A 46 8.01 -12.57 -3.69
C LEU A 46 7.38 -11.29 -3.15
N LEU A 47 7.70 -10.12 -3.70
CA LEU A 47 7.14 -8.85 -3.26
C LEU A 47 5.70 -8.65 -3.74
N HIS A 48 5.40 -8.99 -4.99
CA HIS A 48 4.07 -8.73 -5.56
C HIS A 48 3.62 -9.71 -6.65
N GLY A 49 4.54 -10.28 -7.42
CA GLY A 49 4.18 -11.14 -8.55
C GLY A 49 3.41 -12.41 -8.17
N CYS A 50 3.65 -12.98 -6.98
CA CYS A 50 2.91 -14.15 -6.49
C CYS A 50 1.42 -13.84 -6.29
N HIS A 51 1.10 -12.65 -5.78
CA HIS A 51 -0.28 -12.21 -5.59
C HIS A 51 -0.97 -12.00 -6.94
N HIS A 52 -0.33 -11.35 -7.91
CA HIS A 52 -0.88 -11.21 -9.26
C HIS A 52 -1.14 -12.55 -9.95
N LYS A 53 -0.27 -13.54 -9.73
CA LYS A 53 -0.43 -14.88 -10.32
C LYS A 53 -1.55 -15.68 -9.65
N HIS A 54 -1.77 -15.46 -8.34
CA HIS A 54 -2.75 -16.17 -7.53
C HIS A 54 -3.60 -15.18 -6.72
N PRO A 55 -4.46 -14.37 -7.37
CA PRO A 55 -5.13 -13.23 -6.73
C PRO A 55 -6.17 -13.60 -5.68
N MET A 56 -6.66 -14.84 -5.69
CA MET A 56 -7.65 -15.36 -4.75
C MET A 56 -7.03 -16.20 -3.63
N ASP A 57 -5.70 -16.28 -3.56
CA ASP A 57 -5.01 -16.99 -2.48
C ASP A 57 -4.83 -16.08 -1.27
N GLY A 58 -5.69 -16.28 -0.27
CA GLY A 58 -5.67 -15.51 0.98
C GLY A 58 -4.37 -15.61 1.79
N LEU A 59 -3.55 -16.66 1.58
CA LEU A 59 -2.27 -16.81 2.30
C LEU A 59 -1.18 -15.90 1.74
N HIS A 60 -1.29 -15.50 0.47
CA HIS A 60 -0.31 -14.67 -0.23
C HIS A 60 -0.83 -13.26 -0.54
N LEU A 61 -1.97 -12.89 0.06
CA LEU A 61 -2.59 -11.59 -0.09
C LEU A 61 -1.88 -10.51 0.72
N PHE A 62 -1.43 -10.86 1.93
CA PHE A 62 -0.74 -9.94 2.82
C PHE A 62 0.77 -10.04 2.63
N PHE A 63 1.44 -8.91 2.78
CA PHE A 63 2.89 -8.90 2.89
C PHE A 63 3.33 -9.72 4.11
N PRO A 64 4.31 -10.64 3.98
CA PRO A 64 4.78 -11.42 5.13
C PRO A 64 5.23 -10.50 6.26
N PRO A 65 4.79 -10.70 7.53
CA PRO A 65 5.09 -9.79 8.62
C PRO A 65 6.59 -9.52 8.83
N ALA A 66 7.43 -10.52 8.57
CA ALA A 66 8.89 -10.37 8.64
C ALA A 66 9.43 -9.37 7.59
N VAL A 67 8.92 -9.42 6.35
CA VAL A 67 9.36 -8.50 5.29
C VAL A 67 8.84 -7.09 5.56
N THR A 68 7.59 -6.96 6.03
CA THR A 68 7.05 -5.68 6.50
C THR A 68 7.92 -5.09 7.62
N ALA A 69 8.32 -5.89 8.61
CA ALA A 69 9.17 -5.42 9.71
C ALA A 69 10.50 -4.85 9.21
N ILE A 70 11.13 -5.50 8.22
CA ILE A 70 12.37 -5.01 7.60
C ILE A 70 12.12 -3.66 6.91
N LEU A 71 11.01 -3.51 6.17
CA LEU A 71 10.65 -2.25 5.49
C LEU A 71 10.32 -1.13 6.48
N LEU A 72 9.80 -1.44 7.67
CA LEU A 72 9.50 -0.45 8.70
C LEU A 72 10.75 0.19 9.32
N VAL A 73 11.90 -0.48 9.32
CA VAL A 73 13.16 0.06 9.88
C VAL A 73 13.61 1.35 9.18
N PRO A 74 13.80 1.38 7.84
CA PRO A 74 14.18 2.62 7.15
C PRO A 74 13.08 3.68 7.24
N VAL A 75 11.79 3.29 7.20
CA VAL A 75 10.67 4.23 7.36
C VAL A 75 10.72 4.92 8.73
N TRP A 76 10.87 4.16 9.81
CA TRP A 76 10.99 4.70 11.17
C TRP A 76 12.17 5.64 11.32
N ASN A 77 13.34 5.26 10.80
CA ASN A 77 14.54 6.09 10.89
C ASN A 77 14.40 7.39 10.08
N LEU A 78 13.77 7.33 8.90
CA LEU A 78 13.48 8.51 8.10
C LEU A 78 12.47 9.44 8.80
N THR A 79 11.38 8.89 9.36
CA THR A 79 10.40 9.70 10.10
C THR A 79 11.02 10.38 11.32
N LYS A 80 11.86 9.67 12.08
CA LYS A 80 12.62 10.27 13.18
C LYS A 80 13.57 11.37 12.73
N PHE A 81 14.27 11.17 11.61
CA PHE A 81 15.22 12.14 11.08
C PHE A 81 14.53 13.45 10.69
N ILE A 82 13.35 13.37 10.07
CA ILE A 82 12.61 14.54 9.57
C ILE A 82 11.79 15.22 10.67
N ALA A 83 11.22 14.44 11.61
CA ALA A 83 10.12 14.91 12.45
C ALA A 83 10.22 14.43 13.91
N THR A 84 11.40 14.51 14.54
CA THR A 84 11.69 13.92 15.86
C THR A 84 10.58 14.05 16.93
N PRO A 85 9.98 15.23 17.20
CA PRO A 85 8.98 15.36 18.25
C PRO A 85 7.62 14.73 17.91
N THR A 86 7.30 14.62 16.62
CA THR A 86 6.01 14.10 16.12
C THR A 86 6.15 12.73 15.46
N ALA A 87 7.37 12.21 15.35
CA ALA A 87 7.69 10.97 14.66
C ALA A 87 6.89 9.75 15.13
N PRO A 88 6.65 9.53 16.45
CA PRO A 88 5.79 8.44 16.89
C PRO A 88 4.35 8.55 16.37
N GLY A 89 3.80 9.76 16.32
CA GLY A 89 2.44 9.99 15.83
C GLY A 89 2.33 9.83 14.31
N ILE A 90 3.31 10.32 13.56
CA ILE A 90 3.36 10.13 12.09
C ILE A 90 3.52 8.65 11.78
N PHE A 91 4.48 7.97 12.42
CA PHE A 91 4.71 6.54 12.22
C PHE A 91 3.48 5.69 12.60
N GLY A 92 2.84 6.01 13.74
CA GLY A 92 1.59 5.37 14.15
C GLY A 92 0.43 5.59 13.17
N GLY A 93 0.28 6.82 12.66
CA GLY A 93 -0.69 7.13 11.60
C GLY A 93 -0.41 6.37 10.31
N SER A 94 0.86 6.26 9.90
CA SER A 94 1.26 5.49 8.71
C SER A 94 0.96 4.00 8.86
N LEU A 95 1.23 3.42 10.04
CA LEU A 95 0.89 2.03 10.35
C LEU A 95 -0.64 1.80 10.33
N LEU A 96 -1.41 2.74 10.84
CA LEU A 96 -2.87 2.69 10.75
C LEU A 96 -3.33 2.69 9.28
N GLY A 97 -2.76 3.58 8.45
CA GLY A 97 -2.99 3.59 7.01
C GLY A 97 -2.68 2.25 6.35
N TYR A 98 -1.55 1.62 6.70
CA TYR A 98 -1.16 0.29 6.23
C TYR A 98 -2.18 -0.79 6.57
N VAL A 99 -2.69 -0.81 7.81
CA VAL A 99 -3.72 -1.77 8.22
C VAL A 99 -5.01 -1.54 7.44
N VAL A 100 -5.45 -0.29 7.31
CA VAL A 100 -6.67 0.07 6.54
C VAL A 100 -6.53 -0.36 5.08
N TYR A 101 -5.38 -0.11 4.46
CA TYR A 101 -5.07 -0.58 3.11
C TYR A 101 -5.20 -2.11 3.01
N ASN A 102 -4.53 -2.86 3.88
CA ASN A 102 -4.55 -4.33 3.84
C ASN A 102 -5.96 -4.92 3.99
N VAL A 103 -6.73 -4.41 4.94
CA VAL A 103 -8.11 -4.88 5.18
C VAL A 103 -9.01 -4.53 4.00
N THR A 104 -8.86 -3.32 3.45
CA THR A 104 -9.60 -2.90 2.26
C THR A 104 -9.23 -3.79 1.07
N HIS A 105 -7.94 -4.09 0.89
CA HIS A 105 -7.44 -4.93 -0.21
C HIS A 105 -8.02 -6.34 -0.09
N CYS A 106 -8.00 -6.89 1.12
CA CYS A 106 -8.62 -8.16 1.42
C CYS A 106 -10.12 -8.18 1.10
N TYR A 107 -10.85 -7.14 1.51
CA TYR A 107 -12.27 -7.01 1.24
C TYR A 107 -12.57 -6.91 -0.26
N LEU A 108 -11.71 -6.27 -1.03
CA LEU A 108 -11.90 -6.14 -2.48
C LEU A 108 -11.63 -7.46 -3.23
N HIS A 109 -10.75 -8.31 -2.72
CA HIS A 109 -10.52 -9.65 -3.27
C HIS A 109 -11.57 -10.68 -2.84
N HIS A 110 -12.04 -10.64 -1.59
CA HIS A 110 -12.84 -11.73 -1.01
C HIS A 110 -14.27 -11.32 -0.60
N GLY A 111 -14.60 -10.04 -0.64
CA GLY A 111 -15.90 -9.50 -0.26
C GLY A 111 -16.84 -9.27 -1.44
N GLN A 112 -18.01 -8.70 -1.13
CA GLN A 112 -18.99 -8.22 -2.11
C GLN A 112 -19.09 -6.69 -2.02
N PRO A 113 -18.22 -5.95 -2.72
CA PRO A 113 -18.23 -4.50 -2.66
C PRO A 113 -19.57 -3.94 -3.16
N THR A 114 -20.09 -2.92 -2.48
CA THR A 114 -21.34 -2.26 -2.86
C THR A 114 -21.18 -1.52 -4.20
N VAL A 115 -22.30 -1.16 -4.84
CA VAL A 115 -22.34 -0.54 -6.19
C VAL A 115 -21.42 0.68 -6.36
N TRP A 116 -21.14 1.41 -5.27
CA TRP A 116 -20.28 2.60 -5.27
C TRP A 116 -18.78 2.26 -5.25
N ILE A 117 -18.40 1.08 -4.75
CA ILE A 117 -17.02 0.58 -4.67
C ILE A 117 -16.75 -0.43 -5.80
N THR A 118 -17.80 -0.93 -6.44
CA THR A 118 -17.74 -1.91 -7.54
C THR A 118 -16.80 -1.49 -8.69
N PRO A 119 -16.73 -0.20 -9.11
CA PRO A 119 -15.78 0.21 -10.15
C PRO A 119 -14.29 0.07 -9.76
N MET A 120 -13.96 0.20 -8.47
CA MET A 120 -12.62 -0.11 -7.93
C MET A 120 -12.39 -1.62 -7.94
N ALA A 121 -13.35 -2.39 -7.43
CA ALA A 121 -13.28 -3.85 -7.39
C ALA A 121 -13.12 -4.50 -8.77
N SER A 122 -13.81 -3.99 -9.80
CA SER A 122 -13.71 -4.52 -11.17
C SER A 122 -12.34 -4.30 -11.82
N LYS A 123 -11.57 -3.28 -11.38
CA LYS A 123 -10.20 -3.03 -11.85
C LYS A 123 -9.16 -3.89 -11.12
N LEU A 124 -9.47 -4.28 -9.88
CA LEU A 124 -8.62 -5.15 -9.05
C LEU A 124 -8.56 -6.61 -9.53
N ASN A 125 -9.45 -7.00 -10.45
CA ASN A 125 -9.37 -8.28 -11.17
C ASN A 125 -8.13 -8.38 -12.12
N GLY A 126 -7.23 -7.39 -12.08
CA GLY A 126 -5.94 -7.39 -12.79
C GLY A 126 -4.87 -6.44 -12.22
N THR A 127 -5.24 -5.41 -11.44
CA THR A 127 -4.28 -4.48 -10.80
C THR A 127 -4.47 -4.48 -9.29
N SER A 128 -3.55 -5.00 -8.49
CA SER A 128 -3.69 -5.20 -7.02
C SER A 128 -3.39 -3.96 -6.16
N GLY A 129 -3.79 -2.77 -6.60
CA GLY A 129 -3.57 -1.51 -5.90
C GLY A 129 -4.87 -0.78 -5.62
N ILE A 130 -5.00 -0.23 -4.42
CA ILE A 130 -6.13 0.63 -4.09
C ILE A 130 -5.70 2.06 -4.38
N ASP A 131 -5.90 2.52 -5.61
CA ASP A 131 -5.60 3.91 -5.98
C ASP A 131 -6.57 4.88 -5.27
N TRP A 132 -6.28 5.23 -4.02
CA TRP A 132 -7.06 6.17 -3.21
C TRP A 132 -7.09 7.59 -3.77
N PHE A 133 -6.13 7.94 -4.64
CA PHE A 133 -6.00 9.27 -5.26
C PHE A 133 -6.75 9.42 -6.58
N LEU A 134 -7.28 8.33 -7.13
CA LEU A 134 -7.96 8.35 -8.43
C LEU A 134 -9.46 8.12 -8.21
N LEU A 135 -10.16 9.22 -7.93
CA LEU A 135 -11.59 9.31 -8.21
C LEU A 135 -11.85 8.76 -9.63
N PRO A 136 -12.97 8.06 -9.87
CA PRO A 136 -13.27 7.47 -11.17
C PRO A 136 -13.33 8.56 -12.24
N GLY A 137 -12.25 8.73 -13.02
CA GLY A 137 -12.20 9.75 -14.06
C GLY A 137 -10.86 10.02 -14.76
N LEU A 138 -9.70 9.55 -14.24
CA LEU A 138 -8.40 10.01 -14.75
C LEU A 138 -7.49 8.98 -15.46
N TYR A 139 -7.95 7.77 -15.75
CA TYR A 139 -7.18 6.85 -16.61
C TYR A 139 -8.01 6.36 -17.79
N ASN A 140 -7.89 7.09 -18.89
CA ASN A 140 -8.00 6.55 -20.24
C ASN A 140 -6.58 6.54 -20.83
N LEU A 141 -5.71 5.69 -20.29
CA LEU A 141 -4.44 5.36 -20.93
C LEU A 141 -4.36 3.83 -20.96
N GLY A 142 -4.69 3.30 -22.13
CA GLY A 142 -4.63 1.88 -22.41
C GLY A 142 -3.24 1.33 -22.11
N SER A 143 -3.20 0.27 -21.33
CA SER A 143 -2.04 -0.60 -21.25
C SER A 143 -2.53 -2.04 -21.32
N ASN A 144 -2.77 -2.47 -22.55
CA ASN A 144 -2.69 -3.87 -22.91
C ASN A 144 -1.22 -4.30 -22.74
N HIS A 145 -0.81 -4.68 -21.54
CA HIS A 145 0.45 -5.39 -21.35
C HIS A 145 0.21 -6.58 -20.45
N LEU A 146 0.01 -7.70 -21.13
CA LEU A 146 0.09 -9.07 -20.63
C LEU A 146 1.45 -9.29 -19.93
N LEU A 147 1.38 -9.97 -18.79
CA LEU A 147 2.46 -10.64 -18.04
C LEU A 147 3.40 -9.74 -17.21
#